data_AF-A0A9Q1CSA2-F1
#
_entry.id   AF-A0A9Q1CSA2-F1
#
_cell.length_a   1.000
_cell.length_b   1.000
_cell.length_c   1.000
_cell.angle_alpha   90.00
_cell.angle_beta   90.00
_cell.angle_gamma   90.00
#
_symmetry.space_group_name_H-M   'P 1'
#
loop_
_entity.id
_entity.type
_entity.pdbx_description
1 polymer ?
#
loop_
_entity_poly.entity_id
_entity_poly.type
_entity_poly.pdbx_seq_one_letter_code
_entity_poly.pdbx_strand_id
1 'polypeptide(L)'
;MKTLNNLYPGELEFTLCFNYDSLPFLDLRIFRNSEGFFNTDLFVKPTFKNLYLNYNSYHSKHFLENIAYGQALRIRTICSTKESAHKNLNTLKSNLIERGYPTSIVNEKVSKTCTIPRRTLLNRNRTKCARNFNAPPPPR
;
A
#
# COMPACT_ATOMS: atom_id res chain seq x y z
N MET A 1 -20.49 -21.16 -10.33
CA MET A 1 -20.99 -20.10 -9.42
C MET A 1 -22.31 -20.45 -8.75
N LYS A 2 -23.39 -20.76 -9.49
CA LYS A 2 -24.69 -21.14 -8.88
C LYS A 2 -24.58 -22.30 -7.86
N THR A 3 -23.87 -23.38 -8.21
CA THR A 3 -23.68 -24.52 -7.30
C THR A 3 -22.92 -24.17 -6.01
N LEU A 4 -21.95 -23.25 -6.08
CA LEU A 4 -21.17 -22.81 -4.92
C LEU A 4 -21.99 -21.90 -4.00
N ASN A 5 -22.74 -20.96 -4.57
CA ASN A 5 -23.59 -20.03 -3.80
C ASN A 5 -24.80 -20.73 -3.17
N ASN A 6 -25.14 -21.94 -3.63
CA ASN A 6 -26.20 -22.75 -3.06
C ASN A 6 -25.76 -23.58 -1.83
N LEU A 7 -24.45 -23.65 -1.51
CA LEU A 7 -23.96 -24.38 -0.33
C LEU A 7 -24.31 -23.68 0.98
N TYR A 8 -24.30 -22.34 0.99
CA TYR A 8 -24.62 -21.50 2.16
C TYR A 8 -25.44 -20.27 1.73
N PRO A 9 -26.71 -20.44 1.33
CA PRO A 9 -27.53 -19.38 0.77
C PRO A 9 -27.75 -18.24 1.79
N GLY A 10 -27.43 -17.00 1.41
CA GLY A 10 -27.65 -15.81 2.25
C GLY A 10 -26.56 -15.55 3.29
N GLU A 11 -25.66 -16.50 3.54
CA GLU A 11 -24.52 -16.34 4.46
C GLU A 11 -23.21 -16.06 3.72
N LEU A 12 -22.98 -16.75 2.60
CA LEU A 12 -21.74 -16.63 1.83
C LEU A 12 -22.01 -16.62 0.34
N GLU A 13 -21.84 -15.45 -0.28
CA GLU A 13 -21.95 -15.28 -1.72
C GLU A 13 -20.56 -15.24 -2.37
N PHE A 14 -20.28 -16.19 -3.25
CA PHE A 14 -19.11 -16.15 -4.10
C PHE A 14 -19.41 -15.34 -5.36
N THR A 15 -18.54 -14.39 -5.67
CA THR A 15 -18.57 -13.60 -6.90
C THR A 15 -17.35 -13.93 -7.75
N LEU A 16 -17.56 -14.24 -9.04
CA LEU A 16 -16.48 -14.43 -10.00
C LEU A 16 -16.39 -13.17 -10.84
N CYS A 17 -15.33 -12.40 -10.63
CA CYS A 17 -15.04 -11.22 -11.42
C CYS A 17 -13.91 -11.56 -12.39
N PHE A 18 -14.21 -11.48 -13.69
CA PHE A 18 -13.22 -11.67 -14.75
C PHE A 18 -13.21 -10.43 -15.64
N ASN A 19 -12.03 -9.87 -15.89
CA ASN A 19 -11.83 -8.71 -16.76
C ASN A 19 -10.46 -8.87 -17.46
N TYR A 20 -10.45 -8.73 -18.78
CA TYR A 20 -9.25 -8.91 -19.62
C TYR A 20 -8.23 -7.77 -19.48
N ASP A 21 -8.67 -6.57 -19.12
CA ASP A 21 -7.85 -5.35 -19.12
C ASP A 21 -7.29 -5.02 -17.73
N SER A 22 -8.06 -5.30 -16.68
CA SER A 22 -7.58 -5.08 -15.31
C SER A 22 -8.20 -6.01 -14.29
N LEU A 23 -7.39 -6.47 -13.35
CA LEU A 23 -7.77 -7.40 -12.28
C LEU A 23 -7.39 -6.83 -10.91
N PRO A 24 -8.35 -6.68 -9.99
CA PRO A 24 -8.02 -6.43 -8.59
C PRO A 24 -7.49 -7.70 -7.92
N PHE A 25 -6.35 -7.60 -7.24
CA PHE A 25 -5.76 -8.68 -6.45
C PHE A 25 -5.12 -8.11 -5.18
N LEU A 26 -5.64 -8.49 -4.01
CA LEU A 26 -5.27 -7.91 -2.72
C LEU A 26 -5.31 -6.37 -2.79
N ASP A 27 -4.16 -5.75 -2.60
CA ASP A 27 -3.94 -4.31 -2.59
C ASP A 27 -3.49 -3.76 -3.96
N LEU A 28 -3.51 -4.59 -4.99
CA LEU A 28 -3.03 -4.30 -6.33
C LEU A 28 -4.18 -4.27 -7.33
N ARG A 29 -4.13 -3.33 -8.26
CA ARG A 29 -4.83 -3.41 -9.53
C ARG A 29 -3.79 -3.73 -10.59
N ILE A 30 -3.86 -4.94 -11.13
CA ILE A 30 -3.00 -5.38 -12.23
C ILE A 30 -3.70 -4.99 -13.52
N PHE A 31 -2.99 -4.38 -14.47
CA PHE A 31 -3.54 -4.00 -15.77
C PHE A 31 -2.49 -4.06 -16.87
N ARG A 32 -2.93 -4.15 -18.12
CA ARG A 32 -2.04 -4.15 -19.29
C ARG A 32 -1.89 -2.72 -19.83
N ASN A 33 -0.68 -2.26 -20.11
CA ASN A 33 -0.47 -0.98 -20.79
C ASN A 33 -0.67 -1.13 -22.31
N SER A 34 -0.61 0.00 -23.04
CA SER A 34 -0.73 0.05 -24.50
C SER A 34 0.32 -0.76 -25.25
N GLU A 35 1.48 -1.01 -24.63
CA GLU A 35 2.58 -1.80 -25.17
C GLU A 35 2.44 -3.31 -24.87
N GLY A 36 1.41 -3.71 -24.12
CA GLY A 36 1.16 -5.11 -23.79
C GLY A 36 1.88 -5.63 -22.54
N PHE A 37 2.55 -4.78 -21.76
CA PHE A 37 3.21 -5.14 -20.49
C PHE A 37 2.27 -4.99 -19.29
N PHE A 38 2.47 -5.81 -18.27
CA PHE A 38 1.74 -5.72 -17.02
C PHE A 38 2.26 -4.58 -16.15
N ASN A 39 1.35 -3.74 -15.69
CA ASN A 39 1.57 -2.73 -14.70
C ASN A 39 0.69 -2.95 -13.47
N THR A 40 1.12 -2.37 -12.36
CA THR A 40 0.39 -2.42 -11.11
C THR A 40 0.09 -1.02 -10.59
N ASP A 41 -1.08 -0.87 -9.99
CA ASP A 41 -1.55 0.32 -9.32
C ASP A 41 -2.15 -0.03 -7.95
N LEU A 42 -2.34 0.96 -7.09
CA LEU A 42 -3.01 0.77 -5.81
C LEU A 42 -4.49 0.42 -6.03
N PHE A 43 -4.94 -0.70 -5.49
CA PHE A 43 -6.36 -1.01 -5.42
C PHE A 43 -6.88 -0.73 -4.01
N VAL A 44 -8.00 0.00 -3.94
CA VAL A 44 -8.71 0.30 -2.70
C VAL A 44 -10.12 -0.27 -2.84
N LYS A 45 -10.51 -1.13 -1.90
CA LYS A 45 -11.86 -1.70 -1.91
C LYS A 45 -12.90 -0.57 -1.77
N PRO A 46 -14.04 -0.65 -2.47
CA PRO A 46 -15.11 0.36 -2.34
C PRO A 46 -15.59 0.57 -0.90
N THR A 47 -15.50 -0.44 -0.05
CA THR A 47 -15.87 -0.37 1.37
C THR A 47 -14.82 0.28 2.27
N PHE A 48 -13.62 0.59 1.75
CA PHE A 48 -12.54 1.19 2.53
C PHE A 48 -12.77 2.69 2.73
N LYS A 49 -13.07 3.10 3.96
CA LYS A 49 -13.36 4.49 4.33
C LYS A 49 -12.10 5.34 4.63
N ASN A 50 -10.90 4.89 4.23
CA ASN A 50 -9.62 5.57 4.51
C ASN A 50 -9.48 6.00 5.99
N LEU A 51 -9.87 5.13 6.93
CA LEU A 51 -9.93 5.47 8.36
C LEU A 51 -8.55 5.47 9.04
N TYR A 52 -7.64 6.35 8.62
CA TYR A 52 -6.37 6.52 9.34
C TYR A 52 -6.61 7.06 10.75
N LEU A 53 -5.73 6.66 11.67
CA LEU A 53 -5.75 7.09 13.06
C LEU A 53 -5.69 8.63 13.14
N ASN A 54 -6.52 9.26 13.97
CA ASN A 54 -6.49 10.72 14.11
C ASN A 54 -5.17 11.17 14.75
N TYR A 55 -4.59 12.27 14.31
CA TYR A 55 -3.31 12.74 14.86
C TYR A 55 -3.37 13.08 16.37
N ASN A 56 -4.55 13.45 16.89
CA ASN A 56 -4.79 13.80 18.28
C ASN A 56 -5.27 12.63 19.15
N SER A 57 -5.19 11.38 18.67
CA SER A 57 -5.69 10.19 19.39
C SER A 57 -4.78 9.70 20.53
N TYR A 58 -3.83 10.51 21.00
CA TYR A 58 -2.90 10.23 22.10
C TYR A 58 -1.93 9.05 21.85
N HIS A 59 -1.76 8.64 20.60
CA HIS A 59 -0.68 7.74 20.21
C HIS A 59 0.65 8.50 20.09
N SER A 60 1.77 7.79 20.21
CA SER A 60 3.09 8.39 20.07
C SER A 60 3.27 9.01 18.67
N LYS A 61 3.90 10.20 18.62
CA LYS A 61 4.14 10.92 17.35
C LYS A 61 4.86 10.06 16.33
N HIS A 62 5.87 9.30 16.78
CA HIS A 62 6.61 8.37 15.93
C HIS A 62 5.71 7.31 15.26
N PHE A 63 4.73 6.77 15.99
CA PHE A 63 3.79 5.80 15.42
C PHE A 63 2.92 6.45 14.33
N LEU A 64 2.36 7.62 14.62
CA LEU A 64 1.54 8.38 13.67
C LEU A 64 2.33 8.74 12.41
N GLU A 65 3.54 9.26 12.57
CA GLU A 65 4.46 9.56 11.46
C GLU A 65 4.78 8.33 10.60
N ASN A 66 4.94 7.17 11.23
CA ASN A 66 5.17 5.91 10.52
C ASN A 66 3.95 5.43 9.73
N ILE A 67 2.72 5.82 10.09
CA ILE A 67 1.55 5.57 9.24
C ILE A 67 1.73 6.30 7.91
N ALA A 68 2.06 7.59 7.94
CA ALA A 68 2.29 8.37 6.72
C ALA A 68 3.43 7.79 5.88
N TYR A 69 4.58 7.53 6.52
CA TYR A 69 5.75 6.98 5.85
C TYR A 69 5.51 5.57 5.28
N GLY A 70 4.91 4.68 6.06
CA GLY A 70 4.63 3.30 5.67
C GLY A 70 3.64 3.20 4.52
N GLN A 71 2.57 4.00 4.56
CA GLN A 71 1.59 4.05 3.47
C GLN A 71 2.21 4.61 2.18
N ALA A 72 3.04 5.64 2.29
CA ALA A 72 3.75 6.19 1.14
C ALA A 72 4.74 5.18 0.52
N LEU A 73 5.51 4.45 1.34
CA LEU A 73 6.37 3.37 0.88
C LEU A 73 5.58 2.29 0.14
N ARG A 74 4.43 1.89 0.68
CA ARG A 74 3.56 0.90 0.05
C ARG A 74 3.09 1.37 -1.32
N ILE A 75 2.60 2.61 -1.45
CA ILE A 75 2.20 3.19 -2.73
C ILE A 75 3.36 3.17 -3.73
N ARG A 76 4.57 3.58 -3.31
CA ARG A 76 5.79 3.55 -4.14
C ARG A 76 6.18 2.14 -4.59
N THR A 77 5.95 1.15 -3.73
CA THR A 77 6.22 -0.28 -4.00
C THR A 77 5.16 -0.88 -4.92
N ILE A 78 3.92 -0.40 -4.87
CA ILE A 78 2.80 -0.92 -5.67
C ILE A 78 2.75 -0.28 -7.06
N CYS A 79 2.80 1.03 -7.20
CA CYS A 79 2.57 1.73 -8.48
C CYS A 79 3.74 1.63 -9.47
N SER A 80 3.55 0.96 -10.61
CA SER A 80 4.59 0.82 -11.65
C SER A 80 5.01 2.16 -12.28
N THR A 81 4.04 3.04 -12.53
CA THR A 81 4.27 4.34 -13.18
C THR A 81 4.46 5.46 -12.15
N LYS A 82 5.26 6.47 -12.48
CA LYS A 82 5.47 7.64 -11.59
C LYS A 82 4.19 8.46 -11.43
N GLU A 83 3.39 8.53 -12.49
CA GLU A 83 2.16 9.29 -12.60
C GLU A 83 1.12 8.71 -11.63
N SER A 84 0.91 7.38 -11.68
CA SER A 84 0.01 6.74 -10.73
C SER A 84 0.50 6.81 -9.28
N ALA A 85 1.82 6.65 -9.07
CA ALA A 85 2.39 6.82 -7.74
C ALA A 85 2.12 8.24 -7.21
N HIS A 86 2.31 9.27 -8.03
CA HIS A 86 2.07 10.66 -7.66
C HIS A 86 0.60 10.91 -7.32
N LYS A 87 -0.33 10.43 -8.16
CA LYS A 87 -1.77 10.53 -7.92
C LYS A 87 -2.18 9.90 -6.59
N ASN A 88 -1.75 8.67 -6.33
CA ASN A 88 -2.06 7.95 -5.10
C ASN A 88 -1.41 8.59 -3.87
N LEU A 89 -0.18 9.11 -4.00
CA LEU A 89 0.48 9.85 -2.92
C LEU A 89 -0.26 11.14 -2.59
N ASN A 90 -0.75 11.89 -3.57
CA ASN A 90 -1.53 13.11 -3.30
C ASN A 90 -2.87 12.80 -2.62
N THR A 91 -3.51 11.69 -3.00
CA THR A 91 -4.71 11.20 -2.33
C THR A 91 -4.41 10.83 -0.87
N LEU A 92 -3.31 10.10 -0.62
CA LEU A 92 -2.85 9.79 0.73
C LEU A 92 -2.58 11.04 1.56
N LYS A 93 -1.90 12.05 0.99
CA LYS A 93 -1.63 13.32 1.69
C LYS A 93 -2.93 13.99 2.12
N SER A 94 -3.90 14.08 1.21
CA SER A 94 -5.21 14.70 1.48
C SER A 94 -5.94 13.98 2.61
N ASN A 95 -6.00 12.64 2.55
CA ASN A 95 -6.64 11.82 3.58
C ASN A 95 -5.97 11.96 4.95
N LEU A 96 -4.63 12.08 5.02
CA LEU A 96 -3.93 12.27 6.28
C LEU A 96 -4.14 13.68 6.85
N ILE A 97 -4.13 14.71 6.01
CA ILE A 97 -4.39 16.10 6.43
C ILE A 97 -5.81 16.21 7.00
N GLU A 98 -6.80 15.58 6.35
CA GLU A 98 -8.18 15.50 6.86
C GLU A 98 -8.26 14.82 8.25
N ARG A 99 -7.31 13.93 8.58
CA ARG A 99 -7.19 13.29 9.90
C ARG A 99 -6.40 14.09 10.94
N GLY A 100 -6.11 15.35 10.64
CA GLY A 100 -5.43 16.27 11.54
C GLY A 100 -3.92 16.13 11.56
N TYR A 101 -3.32 15.41 10.61
CA TYR A 101 -1.86 15.35 10.51
C TYR A 101 -1.31 16.70 10.03
N PRO A 102 -0.23 17.22 10.64
CA PRO A 102 0.43 18.42 10.16
C PRO A 102 0.95 18.27 8.73
N THR A 103 0.61 19.20 7.85
CA THR A 103 0.99 19.19 6.43
C THR A 103 2.50 19.11 6.22
N SER A 104 3.30 19.75 7.08
CA SER A 104 4.76 19.69 7.05
C SER A 104 5.28 18.27 7.23
N ILE A 105 4.78 17.55 8.25
CA ILE A 105 5.15 16.17 8.56
C ILE A 105 4.73 15.24 7.41
N VAL A 106 3.50 15.37 6.93
CA VAL A 106 2.98 14.55 5.83
C VAL A 106 3.85 14.72 4.58
N ASN A 107 4.17 15.96 4.21
CA ASN A 107 5.03 16.25 3.08
C ASN A 107 6.45 15.73 3.27
N GLU A 108 7.05 15.92 4.45
CA GLU A 108 8.37 15.41 4.78
C GLU A 108 8.44 13.88 4.61
N LYS A 109 7.50 13.14 5.24
CA LYS A 109 7.50 11.67 5.18
C LYS A 109 7.25 11.17 3.78
N VAL A 110 6.31 11.75 3.04
CA VAL A 110 6.06 11.34 1.65
C VAL A 110 7.27 11.65 0.76
N SER A 111 7.84 12.85 0.85
CA SER A 111 9.03 13.23 0.05
C SER A 111 10.22 12.32 0.35
N LYS A 112 10.42 11.92 1.61
CA LYS A 112 11.45 10.95 2.00
C LYS A 112 11.27 9.60 1.29
N THR A 113 10.04 9.15 1.03
CA THR A 113 9.82 7.91 0.26
C THR A 113 10.06 8.06 -1.23
N CYS A 114 9.92 9.27 -1.77
CA CYS A 114 10.16 9.55 -3.19
C CYS A 114 11.65 9.46 -3.56
N THR A 115 12.55 9.69 -2.61
CA THR A 115 14.01 9.56 -2.83
C THR A 115 14.45 8.11 -3.01
N ILE A 116 13.64 7.14 -2.57
CA ILE A 116 13.97 5.72 -2.65
C ILE A 116 13.51 5.17 -4.02
N PRO A 117 14.41 4.56 -4.82
CA PRO A 117 14.04 3.91 -6.06
C PRO A 117 13.09 2.72 -5.82
N ARG A 118 12.04 2.61 -6.64
CA ARG A 118 11.07 1.50 -6.57
C ARG A 118 11.73 0.12 -6.60
N ARG A 119 12.78 -0.06 -7.43
CA ARG A 119 13.56 -1.30 -7.51
C ARG A 119 14.11 -1.74 -6.15
N THR A 120 14.53 -0.79 -5.31
CA THR A 120 15.07 -1.05 -3.98
C THR A 120 13.98 -1.53 -3.04
N LEU A 121 12.78 -0.95 -3.16
CA LEU A 121 11.62 -1.32 -2.34
C LEU A 121 11.12 -2.74 -2.64
N LEU A 122 11.13 -3.14 -3.92
CA LEU A 122 10.73 -4.49 -4.35
C LEU A 122 11.71 -5.57 -3.86
N ASN A 123 12.98 -5.24 -3.67
CA ASN A 123 14.03 -6.19 -3.29
C ASN A 123 14.25 -6.33 -1.77
N ARG A 124 13.43 -5.69 -0.93
CA ARG A 124 13.63 -5.58 0.54
C ARG A 124 13.72 -6.93 1.28
N ASN A 125 13.12 -7.99 0.75
CA ASN A 125 13.12 -9.32 1.40
C ASN A 125 14.25 -10.24 0.92
N ARG A 126 14.98 -9.91 -0.16
CA ARG A 126 16.08 -10.76 -0.65
C ARG A 126 17.32 -10.70 0.25
N THR A 127 17.57 -9.60 0.95
CA THR A 127 18.77 -9.40 1.77
C THR A 127 18.60 -9.80 3.25
N LYS A 128 17.37 -9.93 3.78
CA LYS A 128 17.16 -10.31 5.19
C LYS A 128 17.30 -11.81 5.46
N CYS A 129 17.16 -12.67 4.45
CA CYS A 129 17.43 -14.10 4.63
C CYS A 129 18.93 -14.42 4.75
N ALA A 130 19.82 -13.46 4.49
CA ALA A 130 21.23 -13.52 4.88
C ALA A 130 21.41 -13.00 6.32
N ARG A 131 20.70 -13.57 7.30
CA ARG A 131 21.16 -13.45 8.69
C ARG A 131 22.36 -14.37 8.80
N ASN A 132 23.56 -13.80 8.91
CA ASN A 132 24.72 -14.57 9.35
C ASN A 132 24.41 -15.05 10.78
N PHE A 133 24.03 -16.33 10.92
CA PHE A 133 23.79 -16.96 12.23
C PHE A 133 25.04 -17.00 13.13
N ASN A 134 26.19 -16.60 12.60
CA ASN A 134 27.48 -16.53 13.29
C ASN A 134 27.82 -15.15 13.88
N ALA A 135 26.92 -14.17 13.82
CA ALA A 135 27.19 -12.86 14.41
C ALA A 135 27.08 -12.92 15.95
N PRO A 136 28.08 -12.41 16.71
CA PRO A 136 27.99 -12.37 18.16
C PRO A 136 26.84 -11.46 18.62
N PRO A 137 26.15 -11.80 19.73
CA PRO A 137 25.08 -10.96 20.27
C PRO A 137 25.64 -9.60 20.72
N PRO A 138 24.83 -8.52 20.66
CA PRO A 138 25.24 -7.21 21.15
C PRO A 138 25.52 -7.25 22.65
N PRO A 139 26.50 -6.46 23.14
CA PRO A 139 26.78 -6.35 24.57
C PRO A 139 25.55 -5.86 25.33
N ARG A 140 25.39 -6.34 26.57
CA ARG A 140 24.31 -5.95 27.48
C ARG A 140 24.49 -4.54 28.00
#